data_AF-A0AAV7QRD1-F1
#
_entry.id   AF-A0AAV7QRD1-F1
#
_cell.length_a   1.000
_cell.length_b   1.000
_cell.length_c   1.000
_cell.angle_alpha   90.00
_cell.angle_beta   90.00
_cell.angle_gamma   90.00
#
_symmetry.space_group_name_H-M   'P 1'
#
loop_
_entity.id
_entity.type
_entity.pdbx_description
1 polymer ?
#
loop_
_entity_poly.entity_id
_entity_poly.type
_entity_poly.pdbx_seq_one_letter_code
_entity_poly.pdbx_strand_id
1 'polypeptide(L)'
;MYSQVDTYEVSTSGDLGEIQLLKLEKSARWLENDWYCNYISVKGAYYEYHFPCYRWITNSKEVILRDGRAKLPQDDQTEILQQYRREEIEDRQTLFRWKEWHQGFPWSIDVLHYKDLPKDLQFDTEKRNDFETNYRHAIINLGLNHLAEMFTFSWNDFEDFKKIFVSISNTISDCVMHHWQEDLFFGYQFLNGCNPVMIKKCKEIPSKFPVTSEMVKASLQRNLTLEEELQKGNIFIADYRLLDGIPANTMDPNTVQYIAAPMCLLYKNIENKIVPIAIQIHQKPGPDNPVFLPSDAKYDWLLAKMWVRSSEFHIHQNVSHLLRTHLLLEVFTVAMYRNLPAVHPLFKMYGFSLENKTYLRRSYCKKPRLDKTEILKLKSDRQCMPIKSC
;
A
#
# COMPACT_ATOMS: atom_id res chain seq x y z
N MET A 1 -23.69 1.21 -14.22
CA MET A 1 -24.33 2.55 -14.22
C MET A 1 -24.35 3.08 -15.65
N TYR A 2 -25.51 3.46 -16.20
CA TYR A 2 -25.59 4.04 -17.54
C TYR A 2 -25.13 5.50 -17.50
N SER A 3 -24.07 5.84 -18.24
CA SER A 3 -23.67 7.24 -18.43
C SER A 3 -24.67 7.90 -19.37
N GLN A 4 -25.53 8.77 -18.82
CA GLN A 4 -26.46 9.58 -19.60
C GLN A 4 -25.79 10.89 -20.02
N VAL A 5 -26.07 11.34 -21.25
CA VAL A 5 -25.68 12.65 -21.75
C VAL A 5 -26.96 13.41 -22.07
N ASP A 6 -27.20 14.49 -21.34
CA ASP A 6 -28.37 15.34 -21.52
C ASP A 6 -27.97 16.64 -22.22
N THR A 7 -28.80 17.09 -23.16
CA THR A 7 -28.59 18.33 -23.92
C THR A 7 -29.73 19.29 -23.65
N TYR A 8 -29.39 20.55 -23.40
CA TYR A 8 -30.35 21.61 -23.07
C TYR A 8 -30.10 22.81 -23.97
N GLU A 9 -31.18 23.44 -24.43
CA GLU A 9 -31.13 24.77 -25.05
C GLU A 9 -31.35 25.83 -23.97
N VAL A 10 -30.42 26.78 -23.87
CA VAL A 10 -30.46 27.85 -22.88
C VAL A 10 -30.30 29.19 -23.60
N SER A 11 -31.30 30.05 -23.46
CA SER A 11 -31.26 31.41 -24.00
C SER A 11 -30.79 32.40 -22.94
N THR A 12 -29.88 33.29 -23.31
CA THR A 12 -29.40 34.38 -22.45
C THR A 12 -30.10 35.69 -22.82
N SER A 13 -30.22 36.62 -21.86
CA SER A 13 -30.81 37.95 -22.09
C SER A 13 -29.94 38.88 -22.95
N GLY A 14 -28.69 38.50 -23.21
CA GLY A 14 -27.73 39.24 -24.03
C GLY A 14 -26.46 38.42 -24.27
N ASP A 15 -25.51 39.02 -25.02
CA ASP A 15 -24.18 38.43 -25.23
C ASP A 15 -23.36 38.44 -23.93
N LEU A 16 -22.85 37.28 -23.55
CA LEU A 16 -22.04 37.09 -22.34
C LEU A 16 -20.53 37.23 -22.62
N GLY A 17 -20.11 37.35 -23.87
CA GLY A 17 -18.70 37.40 -24.26
C GLY A 17 -17.97 36.06 -24.04
N GLU A 18 -16.67 36.12 -23.73
CA GLU A 18 -15.87 34.92 -23.45
C GLU A 18 -16.27 34.30 -22.10
N ILE A 19 -16.81 33.09 -22.13
CA ILE A 19 -17.23 32.37 -20.92
C ILE A 19 -16.00 31.98 -20.10
N GLN A 20 -15.84 32.59 -18.93
CA GLN A 20 -14.69 32.35 -18.04
C GLN A 20 -14.95 31.21 -17.04
N LEU A 21 -16.16 31.17 -16.46
CA LEU A 21 -16.56 30.25 -15.39
C LEU A 21 -17.95 29.70 -15.68
N LEU A 22 -18.19 28.46 -15.26
CA LEU A 22 -19.49 27.83 -15.28
C LEU A 22 -19.89 27.47 -13.85
N LYS A 23 -21.04 27.96 -13.40
CA LYS A 23 -21.59 27.67 -12.06
C LYS A 23 -22.70 26.65 -12.16
N LEU A 24 -22.62 25.62 -11.32
CA LEU A 24 -23.63 24.58 -11.13
C LEU A 24 -24.16 24.62 -9.70
N GLU A 25 -25.47 24.57 -9.58
CA GLU A 25 -26.15 24.47 -8.30
C GLU A 25 -27.25 23.41 -8.40
N LYS A 26 -27.31 22.52 -7.41
CA LYS A 26 -28.32 21.47 -7.37
C LYS A 26 -29.40 21.83 -6.36
N SER A 27 -30.56 22.28 -6.84
CA SER A 27 -31.71 22.55 -5.98
C SER A 27 -32.30 21.24 -5.46
N ALA A 28 -32.45 21.09 -4.14
CA ALA A 28 -33.10 19.93 -3.55
C ALA A 28 -34.62 19.93 -3.87
N ARG A 29 -35.13 18.84 -4.44
CA ARG A 29 -36.57 18.55 -4.47
C ARG A 29 -36.80 17.16 -3.90
N TRP A 30 -37.45 17.08 -2.74
CA TRP A 30 -37.99 15.92 -1.99
C TRP A 30 -37.07 14.69 -1.73
N LEU A 31 -36.11 14.34 -2.59
CA LEU A 31 -35.17 13.22 -2.43
C LEU A 31 -33.73 13.71 -2.60
N GLU A 32 -32.86 13.31 -1.66
CA GLU A 32 -31.42 13.57 -1.74
C GLU A 32 -30.74 12.58 -2.67
N ASN A 33 -30.65 12.94 -3.95
CA ASN A 33 -29.87 12.17 -4.93
C ASN A 33 -28.60 12.93 -5.28
N ASP A 34 -27.45 12.41 -4.88
CA ASP A 34 -26.16 12.95 -5.29
C ASP A 34 -25.91 12.66 -6.78
N TRP A 35 -25.34 13.64 -7.50
CA TRP A 35 -25.14 13.56 -8.94
C TRP A 35 -23.65 13.62 -9.26
N TYR A 36 -23.09 12.58 -9.89
CA TYR A 36 -21.71 12.63 -10.38
C TYR A 36 -21.69 13.21 -11.79
N CYS A 37 -21.02 14.36 -11.95
CA CYS A 37 -20.92 15.06 -13.22
C CYS A 37 -19.51 14.85 -13.81
N ASN A 38 -19.43 14.28 -15.01
CA ASN A 38 -18.16 14.08 -15.71
C ASN A 38 -17.63 15.41 -16.28
N TYR A 39 -18.42 16.05 -17.13
CA TYR A 39 -18.05 17.29 -17.81
C TYR A 39 -19.31 18.02 -18.28
N ILE A 40 -19.15 19.28 -18.65
CA ILE A 40 -20.16 20.07 -19.37
C ILE A 40 -19.52 20.66 -20.61
N SER A 41 -20.21 20.58 -21.74
CA SER A 41 -19.86 21.31 -22.95
C SER A 41 -20.87 22.44 -23.17
N VAL A 42 -20.39 23.65 -23.42
CA VAL A 42 -21.22 24.80 -23.80
C VAL A 42 -20.89 25.17 -25.23
N LYS A 43 -21.86 24.99 -26.12
CA LYS A 43 -21.74 25.31 -27.54
C LYS A 43 -22.53 26.57 -27.85
N GLY A 44 -21.83 27.63 -28.25
CA GLY A 44 -22.41 28.85 -28.80
C GLY A 44 -22.42 28.82 -30.33
N ALA A 45 -22.84 29.93 -30.95
CA ALA A 45 -22.86 30.07 -32.40
C ALA A 45 -21.46 29.98 -33.04
N TYR A 46 -20.42 30.41 -32.31
CA TYR A 46 -19.04 30.52 -32.82
C TYR A 46 -17.96 29.90 -31.92
N TYR A 47 -18.35 29.33 -30.78
CA TYR A 47 -17.42 28.83 -29.77
C TYR A 47 -17.93 27.54 -29.14
N GLU A 48 -16.99 26.73 -28.66
CA GLU A 48 -17.27 25.56 -27.84
C GLU A 48 -16.32 25.56 -26.64
N TYR A 49 -16.89 25.51 -25.44
CA TYR A 49 -16.14 25.43 -24.19
C TYR A 49 -16.39 24.09 -23.52
N HIS A 50 -15.32 23.44 -23.07
CA HIS A 50 -15.41 22.20 -22.30
C HIS A 50 -14.99 22.47 -20.86
N PHE A 51 -15.87 22.13 -19.91
CA PHE A 51 -15.68 22.28 -18.48
C PHE A 51 -15.57 20.88 -17.85
N PRO A 52 -14.36 20.35 -17.63
CA PRO A 52 -14.20 19.10 -16.91
C PRO A 52 -14.65 19.28 -15.45
N CYS A 53 -15.48 18.37 -14.96
CA CYS A 53 -16.03 18.40 -13.59
C CYS A 53 -15.43 17.27 -12.75
N TYR A 54 -15.74 16.01 -13.10
CA TYR A 54 -15.31 14.78 -12.40
C TYR A 54 -15.57 14.77 -10.89
N ARG A 55 -16.70 15.33 -10.46
CA ARG A 55 -17.03 15.53 -9.04
C ARG A 55 -18.47 15.19 -8.72
N TRP A 56 -18.70 14.87 -7.45
CA TRP A 56 -20.03 14.71 -6.90
C TRP A 56 -20.64 16.08 -6.58
N ILE A 57 -21.80 16.36 -7.18
CA ILE A 57 -22.62 17.53 -6.91
C ILE A 57 -23.71 17.14 -5.91
N THR A 58 -23.61 17.70 -4.71
CA THR A 58 -24.55 17.50 -3.60
C THR A 58 -25.50 18.69 -3.47
N ASN A 59 -26.56 18.56 -2.67
CA ASN A 59 -27.59 19.59 -2.49
C ASN A 59 -27.10 20.87 -1.78
N SER A 60 -25.91 20.85 -1.17
CA SER A 60 -25.49 21.85 -0.20
C SER A 60 -24.34 22.74 -0.67
N LYS A 61 -23.80 22.53 -1.88
CA LYS A 61 -22.65 23.31 -2.35
C LYS A 61 -22.73 23.60 -3.85
N GLU A 62 -22.52 24.87 -4.18
CA GLU A 62 -22.30 25.31 -5.56
C GLU A 62 -20.96 24.77 -6.09
N VAL A 63 -20.95 24.34 -7.35
CA VAL A 63 -19.74 23.90 -8.04
C VAL A 63 -19.44 24.88 -9.16
N ILE A 64 -18.32 25.58 -9.05
CA ILE A 64 -17.82 26.47 -10.11
C ILE A 64 -16.73 25.72 -10.86
N LEU A 65 -16.77 25.76 -12.19
CA LEU A 65 -15.85 25.08 -13.10
C LEU A 65 -15.14 26.09 -14.00
N ARG A 66 -13.89 25.78 -14.32
CA ARG A 66 -13.10 26.45 -15.35
C ARG A 66 -13.03 25.64 -16.62
N ASP A 67 -12.70 26.32 -17.71
CA ASP A 67 -12.43 25.68 -18.99
C ASP A 67 -11.30 24.62 -18.86
N GLY A 68 -11.36 23.60 -19.72
CA GLY A 68 -10.50 22.43 -19.65
C GLY A 68 -9.02 22.68 -19.90
N ARG A 69 -8.65 23.80 -20.53
CA ARG A 69 -7.26 24.17 -20.83
C ARG A 69 -6.49 24.36 -19.52
N ALA A 70 -5.31 23.75 -19.44
CA ALA A 70 -4.45 23.91 -18.27
C ALA A 70 -3.93 25.36 -18.18
N LYS A 71 -3.94 25.93 -16.97
CA LYS A 71 -3.53 27.32 -16.72
C LYS A 71 -2.64 27.43 -15.48
N LEU A 72 -1.50 28.08 -15.65
CA LEU A 72 -0.64 28.53 -14.56
C LEU A 72 -1.19 29.84 -13.96
N PRO A 73 -0.76 30.25 -12.75
CA PRO A 73 -1.23 31.47 -12.13
C PRO A 73 -1.04 32.72 -12.99
N GLN A 74 0.08 32.83 -13.71
CA GLN A 74 0.36 33.96 -14.61
C GLN A 74 -0.52 34.00 -15.87
N ASP A 75 -1.24 32.92 -16.17
CA ASP A 75 -2.13 32.87 -17.33
C ASP A 75 -3.52 33.47 -17.02
N ASP A 76 -3.82 33.74 -15.75
CA ASP A 76 -5.09 34.30 -15.31
C ASP A 76 -5.07 35.83 -15.47
N GLN A 77 -5.57 36.31 -16.61
CA GLN A 77 -5.50 37.73 -16.99
C GLN A 77 -6.62 38.60 -16.39
N THR A 78 -7.73 38.00 -15.98
CA THR A 78 -8.89 38.73 -15.44
C THR A 78 -8.97 38.60 -13.93
N GLU A 79 -9.49 39.64 -13.25
CA GLU A 79 -9.69 39.62 -11.80
C GLU A 79 -10.60 38.46 -11.35
N ILE A 80 -11.59 38.12 -12.18
CA ILE A 80 -12.51 36.99 -11.93
C ILE A 80 -11.74 35.66 -11.83
N LEU A 81 -10.84 35.39 -12.77
CA LEU A 81 -10.06 34.14 -12.77
C LEU A 81 -9.05 34.10 -11.63
N GLN A 82 -8.40 35.22 -11.35
CA GLN A 82 -7.44 35.33 -10.25
C GLN A 82 -8.12 35.16 -8.89
N GLN A 83 -9.30 35.77 -8.70
CA GLN A 83 -10.10 35.66 -7.49
C GLN A 83 -10.57 34.22 -7.29
N TYR A 84 -11.18 33.62 -8.33
CA TYR A 84 -11.63 32.24 -8.24
C TYR A 84 -10.50 31.26 -7.91
N ARG A 85 -9.29 31.45 -8.49
CA ARG A 85 -8.13 30.61 -8.14
C ARG A 85 -7.79 30.71 -6.64
N ARG A 86 -7.78 31.92 -6.08
CA ARG A 86 -7.50 32.13 -4.65
C ARG A 86 -8.55 31.47 -3.78
N GLU A 87 -9.82 31.72 -4.07
CA GLU A 87 -10.95 31.14 -3.34
C GLU A 87 -10.94 29.61 -3.40
N GLU A 88 -10.68 29.00 -4.57
CA GLU A 88 -10.59 27.55 -4.70
C GLU A 88 -9.47 26.97 -3.82
N ILE A 89 -8.31 27.62 -3.77
CA ILE A 89 -7.19 27.18 -2.93
C ILE A 89 -7.54 27.34 -1.45
N GLU A 90 -8.11 28.47 -1.03
CA GLU A 90 -8.53 28.72 0.35
C GLU A 90 -9.55 27.67 0.80
N ASP A 91 -10.60 27.44 0.01
CA ASP A 91 -11.61 26.40 0.24
C ASP A 91 -10.96 25.02 0.43
N ARG A 92 -10.05 24.65 -0.48
CA ARG A 92 -9.35 23.37 -0.40
C ARG A 92 -8.45 23.27 0.83
N GLN A 93 -7.81 24.36 1.25
CA GLN A 93 -6.98 24.35 2.45
C GLN A 93 -7.79 24.19 3.74
N THR A 94 -9.06 24.62 3.75
CA THR A 94 -9.98 24.35 4.87
C THR A 94 -10.45 22.89 4.90
N LEU A 95 -10.69 22.29 3.72
CA LEU A 95 -11.18 20.92 3.58
C LEU A 95 -10.09 19.87 3.80
N PHE A 96 -8.91 20.07 3.24
CA PHE A 96 -7.81 19.10 3.25
C PHE A 96 -6.76 19.49 4.28
N ARG A 97 -7.03 19.29 5.57
CA ARG A 97 -6.07 19.67 6.62
C ARG A 97 -5.09 18.54 6.93
N TRP A 98 -3.94 18.93 7.47
CA TRP A 98 -2.94 17.98 7.94
C TRP A 98 -3.16 17.62 9.41
N LYS A 99 -2.84 16.37 9.75
CA LYS A 99 -2.80 15.85 11.11
C LYS A 99 -1.72 14.79 11.22
N GLU A 100 -0.94 14.85 12.29
CA GLU A 100 -0.05 13.78 12.66
C GLU A 100 -0.87 12.61 13.21
N TRP A 101 -0.77 11.44 12.57
CA TRP A 101 -1.51 10.25 13.01
C TRP A 101 -0.88 9.59 14.23
N HIS A 102 0.45 9.46 14.21
CA HIS A 102 1.29 8.97 15.31
C HIS A 102 2.62 9.71 15.25
N GLN A 103 3.26 9.89 16.41
CA GLN A 103 4.53 10.60 16.51
C GLN A 103 5.58 10.01 15.55
N GLY A 104 6.18 10.86 14.72
CA GLY A 104 7.24 10.46 13.78
C GLY A 104 6.73 9.83 12.48
N PHE A 105 5.42 9.67 12.30
CA PHE A 105 4.85 9.29 11.01
C PHE A 105 4.75 10.50 10.07
N PRO A 106 4.75 10.29 8.75
CA PRO A 106 4.39 11.33 7.80
C PRO A 106 3.04 11.96 8.15
N TRP A 107 2.95 13.28 7.98
CA TRP A 107 1.70 14.01 8.16
C TRP A 107 0.66 13.53 7.15
N SER A 108 -0.58 13.64 7.58
CA SER A 108 -1.65 12.78 7.14
C SER A 108 -2.95 13.60 7.00
N ILE A 109 -3.97 13.17 6.24
CA ILE A 109 -5.24 13.92 6.19
C ILE A 109 -5.94 13.92 7.56
N ASP A 110 -6.45 15.08 7.96
CA ASP A 110 -7.18 15.30 9.22
C ASP A 110 -8.63 14.79 9.14
N VAL A 111 -8.76 13.47 9.05
CA VAL A 111 -10.06 12.80 9.02
C VAL A 111 -10.01 11.57 9.93
N LEU A 112 -11.07 11.41 10.74
CA LEU A 112 -11.20 10.29 11.69
C LEU A 112 -11.82 9.05 11.04
N HIS A 113 -12.86 9.22 10.21
CA HIS A 113 -13.55 8.12 9.55
C HIS A 113 -13.66 8.35 8.06
N TYR A 114 -13.64 7.26 7.28
CA TYR A 114 -13.84 7.27 5.83
C TYR A 114 -14.99 8.17 5.36
N LYS A 115 -16.14 8.06 6.04
CA LYS A 115 -17.35 8.80 5.71
C LYS A 115 -17.20 10.32 5.88
N ASP A 116 -16.20 10.76 6.64
CA ASP A 116 -15.92 12.18 6.88
C ASP A 116 -14.97 12.75 5.79
N LEU A 117 -14.45 11.91 4.87
CA LEU A 117 -13.73 12.40 3.70
C LEU A 117 -14.67 13.18 2.77
N PRO A 118 -14.17 14.21 2.05
CA PRO A 118 -14.90 14.80 0.94
C PRO A 118 -15.39 13.72 -0.02
N LYS A 119 -16.63 13.84 -0.51
CA LYS A 119 -17.27 12.80 -1.32
C LYS A 119 -16.46 12.48 -2.59
N ASP A 120 -15.80 13.47 -3.16
CA ASP A 120 -14.88 13.34 -4.30
C ASP A 120 -13.67 12.42 -4.04
N LEU A 121 -13.32 12.15 -2.77
CA LEU A 121 -12.25 11.23 -2.37
C LEU A 121 -12.77 9.88 -1.84
N GLN A 122 -14.08 9.70 -1.77
CA GLN A 122 -14.66 8.42 -1.38
C GLN A 122 -14.71 7.50 -2.61
N PHE A 123 -14.35 6.24 -2.43
CA PHE A 123 -14.64 5.17 -3.39
C PHE A 123 -16.11 5.16 -3.79
N ASP A 124 -16.35 4.95 -5.09
CA ASP A 124 -17.66 4.63 -5.63
C ASP A 124 -18.27 3.42 -4.91
N THR A 125 -19.60 3.40 -4.80
CA THR A 125 -20.37 2.40 -4.05
C THR A 125 -20.05 0.95 -4.44
N GLU A 126 -19.70 0.67 -5.70
CA GLU A 126 -19.29 -0.67 -6.17
C GLU A 126 -17.92 -1.12 -5.63
N LYS A 127 -17.03 -0.18 -5.29
CA LYS A 127 -15.73 -0.43 -4.66
C LYS A 127 -15.77 -0.24 -3.14
N ARG A 128 -16.91 0.17 -2.58
CA ARG A 128 -17.13 0.49 -1.16
C ARG A 128 -17.22 -0.75 -0.26
N ASN A 129 -16.31 -1.69 -0.46
CA ASN A 129 -16.13 -2.78 0.50
C ASN A 129 -15.04 -2.38 1.49
N ASP A 130 -15.41 -2.29 2.77
CA ASP A 130 -14.43 -2.15 3.85
C ASP A 130 -13.43 -3.31 3.76
N PHE A 131 -12.16 -3.03 4.06
CA PHE A 131 -11.10 -4.04 4.08
C PHE A 131 -11.50 -5.27 4.92
N GLU A 132 -12.25 -5.06 6.01
CA GLU A 132 -12.79 -6.14 6.85
C GLU A 132 -13.76 -7.05 6.09
N THR A 133 -14.67 -6.46 5.30
CA THR A 133 -15.62 -7.20 4.47
C THR A 133 -14.89 -7.97 3.38
N ASN A 134 -13.94 -7.34 2.69
CA ASN A 134 -13.14 -8.00 1.65
C ASN A 134 -12.31 -9.16 2.22
N TYR A 135 -11.69 -8.98 3.37
CA TYR A 135 -10.91 -10.03 4.02
C TYR A 135 -11.79 -11.20 4.49
N ARG A 136 -12.95 -10.91 5.10
CA ARG A 136 -13.93 -11.96 5.45
C ARG A 136 -14.45 -12.70 4.23
N HIS A 137 -14.80 -11.97 3.16
CA HIS A 137 -15.22 -12.58 1.90
C HIS A 137 -14.11 -13.44 1.30
N ALA A 138 -12.84 -13.01 1.39
CA ALA A 138 -11.72 -13.83 0.96
C ALA A 138 -11.62 -15.13 1.78
N ILE A 139 -11.64 -15.07 3.12
CA ILE A 139 -11.64 -16.28 3.96
C ILE A 139 -12.79 -17.23 3.56
N ILE A 140 -13.99 -16.68 3.35
CA ILE A 140 -15.17 -17.47 2.96
C ILE A 140 -15.00 -18.10 1.58
N ASN A 141 -14.62 -17.31 0.58
CA ASN A 141 -14.48 -17.74 -0.81
C ASN A 141 -13.35 -18.75 -0.97
N LEU A 142 -12.30 -18.66 -0.14
CA LEU A 142 -11.19 -19.60 -0.10
C LEU A 142 -11.50 -20.85 0.74
N GLY A 143 -12.69 -20.96 1.33
CA GLY A 143 -13.10 -22.10 2.18
C GLY A 143 -12.35 -22.18 3.52
N LEU A 144 -11.65 -21.12 3.93
CA LEU A 144 -10.76 -21.10 5.10
C LEU A 144 -11.47 -20.75 6.41
N ASN A 145 -12.80 -20.67 6.41
CA ASN A 145 -13.60 -20.29 7.58
C ASN A 145 -13.31 -21.15 8.82
N HIS A 146 -13.05 -22.44 8.60
CA HIS A 146 -12.75 -23.40 9.67
C HIS A 146 -11.42 -23.14 10.37
N LEU A 147 -10.48 -22.43 9.72
CA LEU A 147 -9.19 -22.07 10.29
C LEU A 147 -9.23 -20.77 11.11
N ALA A 148 -10.28 -19.97 10.93
CA ALA A 148 -10.39 -18.64 11.52
C ALA A 148 -10.51 -18.63 13.05
N GLU A 149 -10.54 -19.79 13.70
CA GLU A 149 -10.58 -19.96 15.16
C GLU A 149 -9.42 -20.82 15.70
N MET A 150 -8.51 -21.30 14.83
CA MET A 150 -7.47 -22.29 15.18
C MET A 150 -6.12 -21.68 15.56
N PHE A 151 -6.10 -20.60 16.35
CA PHE A 151 -4.88 -19.82 16.59
C PHE A 151 -3.87 -20.46 17.54
N THR A 152 -4.28 -21.46 18.29
CA THR A 152 -3.42 -22.21 19.23
C THR A 152 -2.99 -23.57 18.70
N PHE A 153 -3.39 -23.94 17.47
CA PHE A 153 -3.06 -25.23 16.86
C PHE A 153 -1.93 -25.07 15.84
N SER A 154 -0.93 -25.94 15.93
CA SER A 154 0.10 -26.06 14.89
C SER A 154 -0.36 -27.04 13.81
N TRP A 155 0.13 -26.85 12.59
CA TRP A 155 0.08 -27.90 11.56
C TRP A 155 0.89 -29.10 12.05
N ASN A 156 0.39 -30.33 11.82
CA ASN A 156 1.13 -31.52 12.24
C ASN A 156 2.39 -31.72 11.38
N ASP A 157 2.29 -31.38 10.10
CA ASP A 157 3.38 -31.42 9.12
C ASP A 157 3.13 -30.44 7.97
N PHE A 158 4.06 -30.40 7.01
CA PHE A 158 3.94 -29.55 5.82
C PHE A 158 2.82 -30.01 4.86
N GLU A 159 2.46 -31.29 4.86
CA GLU A 159 1.41 -31.81 3.96
C GLU A 159 0.02 -31.37 4.41
N ASP A 160 -0.20 -31.17 5.71
CA ASP A 160 -1.44 -30.59 6.23
C ASP A 160 -1.68 -29.16 5.71
N PHE A 161 -0.66 -28.30 5.73
CA PHE A 161 -0.78 -26.96 5.15
C PHE A 161 -0.98 -27.02 3.62
N LYS A 162 -0.29 -27.96 2.95
CA LYS A 162 -0.39 -28.16 1.50
C LYS A 162 -1.80 -28.54 1.04
N LYS A 163 -2.50 -29.40 1.78
CA LYS A 163 -3.90 -29.79 1.47
C LYS A 163 -4.82 -28.57 1.34
N ILE A 164 -4.58 -27.55 2.15
CA ILE A 164 -5.35 -26.31 2.13
C ILE A 164 -4.85 -25.38 1.03
N PHE A 165 -3.52 -25.29 0.86
CA PHE A 165 -2.92 -24.41 -0.12
C PHE A 165 -3.29 -24.74 -1.57
N VAL A 166 -3.37 -26.04 -1.91
CA VAL A 166 -3.67 -26.49 -3.29
C VAL A 166 -5.06 -26.04 -3.79
N SER A 167 -6.04 -25.83 -2.91
CA SER A 167 -7.37 -25.39 -3.33
C SER A 167 -7.46 -23.89 -3.63
N ILE A 168 -6.43 -23.12 -3.25
CA ILE A 168 -6.41 -21.65 -3.33
C ILE A 168 -5.22 -21.10 -4.11
N SER A 169 -4.39 -21.98 -4.66
CA SER A 169 -3.15 -21.59 -5.28
C SER A 169 -3.36 -20.96 -6.66
N ASN A 170 -2.34 -20.22 -7.08
CA ASN A 170 -2.16 -19.75 -8.45
C ASN A 170 -0.80 -20.19 -8.96
N THR A 171 -0.52 -19.95 -10.23
CA THR A 171 0.73 -20.36 -10.90
C THR A 171 2.00 -20.01 -10.12
N ILE A 172 2.08 -18.79 -9.55
CA ILE A 172 3.28 -18.34 -8.84
C ILE A 172 3.35 -19.00 -7.46
N SER A 173 2.22 -19.07 -6.74
CA SER A 173 2.19 -19.64 -5.40
C SER A 173 2.46 -21.17 -5.44
N ASP A 174 1.99 -21.87 -6.49
CA ASP A 174 2.34 -23.26 -6.75
C ASP A 174 3.83 -23.45 -7.01
N CYS A 175 4.44 -22.58 -7.82
CA CYS A 175 5.89 -22.58 -8.04
C CYS A 175 6.65 -22.40 -6.71
N VAL A 176 6.23 -21.45 -5.86
CA VAL A 176 6.81 -21.28 -4.52
C VAL A 176 6.69 -22.57 -3.70
N MET A 177 5.53 -23.21 -3.67
CA MET A 177 5.32 -24.45 -2.91
C MET A 177 6.29 -25.58 -3.30
N HIS A 178 6.66 -25.67 -4.57
CA HIS A 178 7.60 -26.70 -5.05
C HIS A 178 9.06 -26.32 -4.82
N HIS A 179 9.42 -25.03 -4.85
CA HIS A 179 10.81 -24.57 -4.89
C HIS A 179 11.27 -23.79 -3.65
N TRP A 180 10.42 -23.57 -2.64
CA TRP A 180 10.75 -22.69 -1.49
C TRP A 180 11.98 -23.13 -0.68
N GLN A 181 12.35 -24.42 -0.72
CA GLN A 181 13.53 -24.94 -0.03
C GLN A 181 14.84 -24.71 -0.81
N GLU A 182 14.77 -24.34 -2.09
CA GLU A 182 15.93 -24.19 -2.96
C GLU A 182 16.63 -22.84 -2.75
N ASP A 183 17.96 -22.85 -2.63
CA ASP A 183 18.78 -21.64 -2.47
C ASP A 183 18.69 -20.71 -3.69
N LEU A 184 18.54 -21.29 -4.88
CA LEU A 184 18.33 -20.55 -6.12
C LEU A 184 17.03 -19.74 -6.06
N PHE A 185 15.92 -20.37 -5.64
CA PHE A 185 14.63 -19.72 -5.55
C PHE A 185 14.55 -18.72 -4.38
N PHE A 186 15.24 -19.03 -3.26
CA PHE A 186 15.41 -18.07 -2.17
C PHE A 186 16.12 -16.80 -2.64
N GLY A 187 17.25 -16.93 -3.34
CA GLY A 187 18.00 -15.79 -3.88
C GLY A 187 17.26 -15.03 -4.98
N TYR A 188 16.51 -15.74 -5.84
CA TYR A 188 15.68 -15.14 -6.88
C TYR A 188 14.66 -14.13 -6.34
N GLN A 189 14.05 -14.42 -5.18
CA GLN A 189 13.03 -13.57 -4.57
C GLN A 189 13.56 -12.20 -4.13
N PHE A 190 14.86 -12.04 -3.93
CA PHE A 190 15.46 -10.73 -3.64
C PHE A 190 15.51 -9.79 -4.84
N LEU A 191 15.41 -10.32 -6.06
CA LEU A 191 15.43 -9.55 -7.30
C LEU A 191 14.05 -9.46 -7.94
N ASN A 192 13.23 -10.50 -7.81
CA ASN A 192 11.97 -10.64 -8.56
C ASN A 192 10.79 -11.09 -7.69
N GLY A 193 10.96 -11.15 -6.37
CA GLY A 193 9.87 -11.45 -5.44
C GLY A 193 9.04 -10.22 -5.11
N CYS A 194 8.23 -10.31 -4.05
CA CYS A 194 7.35 -9.20 -3.64
C CYS A 194 8.10 -7.98 -3.07
N ASN A 195 9.35 -8.14 -2.60
CA ASN A 195 10.14 -7.05 -2.01
C ASN A 195 11.54 -6.94 -2.60
N PRO A 196 11.70 -6.60 -3.90
CA PRO A 196 12.99 -6.62 -4.59
C PRO A 196 13.83 -5.35 -4.33
N VAL A 197 13.87 -4.88 -3.08
CA VAL A 197 14.49 -3.59 -2.71
C VAL A 197 15.48 -3.68 -1.55
N MET A 198 15.65 -4.88 -0.95
CA MET A 198 16.54 -5.09 0.19
C MET A 198 17.98 -5.44 -0.19
N ILE A 199 18.16 -6.19 -1.28
CA ILE A 199 19.48 -6.63 -1.72
C ILE A 199 20.33 -5.46 -2.21
N LYS A 200 21.59 -5.45 -1.79
CA LYS A 200 22.60 -4.47 -2.23
C LYS A 200 23.91 -5.18 -2.53
N LYS A 201 24.69 -4.63 -3.46
CA LYS A 201 26.07 -5.06 -3.65
C LYS A 201 26.87 -4.81 -2.37
N CYS A 202 27.53 -5.85 -1.85
CA CYS A 202 28.35 -5.73 -0.66
C CYS A 202 29.69 -5.11 -1.08
N LYS A 203 30.08 -4.00 -0.44
CA LYS A 203 31.39 -3.36 -0.65
C LYS A 203 32.39 -3.76 0.43
N GLU A 204 31.88 -4.04 1.62
CA GLU A 204 32.61 -4.44 2.80
C GLU A 204 31.66 -5.29 3.64
N ILE A 205 32.14 -6.43 4.14
CA ILE A 205 31.37 -7.28 5.05
C ILE A 205 31.34 -6.57 6.42
N PRO A 206 30.17 -6.29 7.01
CA PRO A 206 30.09 -5.64 8.31
C PRO A 206 30.86 -6.42 9.38
N SER A 207 31.63 -5.74 10.22
CA SER A 207 32.40 -6.38 11.30
C SER A 207 31.55 -7.19 12.30
N LYS A 208 30.27 -6.84 12.42
CA LYS A 208 29.25 -7.56 13.20
C LYS A 208 28.73 -8.84 12.53
N PHE A 209 29.19 -9.15 11.33
CA PHE A 209 28.88 -10.36 10.56
C PHE A 209 30.19 -11.08 10.20
N PRO A 210 30.78 -11.83 11.16
CA PRO A 210 32.14 -12.37 11.05
C PRO A 210 32.20 -13.61 10.15
N VAL A 211 31.79 -13.47 8.88
CA VAL A 211 31.91 -14.50 7.84
C VAL A 211 33.35 -14.55 7.34
N THR A 212 33.96 -15.73 7.32
CA THR A 212 35.32 -15.92 6.78
C THR A 212 35.31 -16.62 5.42
N SER A 213 36.42 -16.52 4.70
CA SER A 213 36.64 -17.25 3.45
C SER A 213 36.50 -18.77 3.62
N GLU A 214 36.98 -19.32 4.73
CA GLU A 214 36.90 -20.76 5.04
C GLU A 214 35.45 -21.23 5.20
N MET A 215 34.61 -20.43 5.86
CA MET A 215 33.20 -20.76 6.09
C MET A 215 32.43 -20.92 4.78
N VAL A 216 32.66 -20.02 3.82
CA VAL A 216 31.89 -19.99 2.56
C VAL A 216 32.61 -20.64 1.38
N LYS A 217 33.79 -21.23 1.60
CA LYS A 217 34.64 -21.80 0.54
C LYS A 217 33.88 -22.78 -0.37
N ALA A 218 33.03 -23.62 0.21
CA ALA A 218 32.24 -24.61 -0.55
C ALA A 218 31.19 -23.96 -1.48
N SER A 219 30.78 -22.72 -1.20
CA SER A 219 29.81 -21.96 -1.98
C SER A 219 30.46 -21.12 -3.10
N LEU A 220 31.75 -20.83 -3.00
CA LEU A 220 32.47 -20.02 -3.99
C LEU A 220 32.93 -20.88 -5.17
N GLN A 221 32.60 -20.48 -6.39
CA GLN A 221 32.73 -21.34 -7.58
C GLN A 221 33.90 -20.93 -8.50
N ARG A 222 34.61 -19.84 -8.19
CA ARG A 222 35.67 -19.29 -9.04
C ARG A 222 37.09 -19.54 -8.54
N ASN A 223 37.26 -20.36 -7.50
CA ASN A 223 38.55 -20.57 -6.82
C ASN A 223 39.18 -19.26 -6.32
N LEU A 224 38.35 -18.33 -5.87
CA LEU A 224 38.74 -17.04 -5.28
C LEU A 224 38.40 -17.05 -3.79
N THR A 225 39.10 -16.24 -3.00
CA THR A 225 38.72 -15.97 -1.61
C THR A 225 37.46 -15.11 -1.54
N LEU A 226 36.82 -15.04 -0.37
CA LEU A 226 35.66 -14.17 -0.15
C LEU A 226 36.00 -12.70 -0.41
N GLU A 227 37.20 -12.26 -0.01
CA GLU A 227 37.70 -10.90 -0.22
C GLU A 227 37.90 -10.61 -1.71
N GLU A 228 38.43 -11.56 -2.47
CA GLU A 228 38.58 -11.44 -3.92
C GLU A 228 37.22 -11.39 -4.63
N GLU A 229 36.25 -12.23 -4.23
CA GLU A 229 34.88 -12.20 -4.78
C GLU A 229 34.16 -10.89 -4.44
N LEU A 230 34.40 -10.33 -3.26
CA LEU A 230 33.93 -9.02 -2.84
C LEU A 230 34.50 -7.91 -3.75
N GLN A 231 35.82 -7.92 -3.99
CA GLN A 231 36.50 -6.98 -4.89
C GLN A 231 36.00 -7.09 -6.34
N LYS A 232 35.77 -8.32 -6.83
CA LYS A 232 35.15 -8.57 -8.15
C LYS A 232 33.68 -8.18 -8.19
N GLY A 233 33.07 -7.90 -7.05
CA GLY A 233 31.70 -7.44 -6.95
C GLY A 233 30.66 -8.52 -7.14
N ASN A 234 31.00 -9.76 -6.77
CA ASN A 234 30.11 -10.91 -6.85
C ASN A 234 29.38 -11.18 -5.51
N ILE A 235 29.70 -10.43 -4.46
CA ILE A 235 29.06 -10.55 -3.13
C ILE A 235 27.99 -9.47 -2.94
N PHE A 236 26.86 -9.89 -2.39
CA PHE A 236 25.69 -9.07 -2.10
C PHE A 236 25.26 -9.29 -0.65
N ILE A 237 24.52 -8.34 -0.10
CA ILE A 237 24.02 -8.42 1.28
C ILE A 237 22.59 -7.89 1.35
N ALA A 238 21.76 -8.56 2.13
CA ALA A 238 20.49 -8.06 2.65
C ALA A 238 20.59 -7.95 4.17
N ASP A 239 20.44 -6.73 4.70
CA ASP A 239 20.60 -6.43 6.12
C ASP A 239 19.29 -5.86 6.70
N TYR A 240 18.72 -6.59 7.65
CA TYR A 240 17.44 -6.31 8.29
C TYR A 240 17.60 -5.58 9.64
N ARG A 241 18.69 -4.84 9.85
CA ARG A 241 18.95 -4.06 11.07
C ARG A 241 17.81 -3.15 11.55
N LEU A 242 16.89 -2.75 10.67
CA LEU A 242 15.72 -1.95 11.05
C LEU A 242 14.76 -2.69 11.99
N LEU A 243 14.82 -4.02 12.03
CA LEU A 243 14.04 -4.86 12.93
C LEU A 243 14.71 -5.07 14.29
N ASP A 244 15.97 -4.63 14.46
CA ASP A 244 16.71 -4.82 15.69
C ASP A 244 16.10 -3.97 16.82
N GLY A 245 15.79 -4.60 17.94
CA GLY A 245 15.11 -3.97 19.08
C GLY A 245 13.62 -3.69 18.89
N ILE A 246 13.00 -4.09 17.76
CA ILE A 246 11.55 -4.00 17.60
C ILE A 246 10.87 -5.07 18.48
N PRO A 247 9.94 -4.68 19.37
CA PRO A 247 9.24 -5.65 20.21
C PRO A 247 8.36 -6.56 19.35
N ALA A 248 8.36 -7.85 19.67
CA ALA A 248 7.40 -8.78 19.11
C ALA A 248 5.98 -8.48 19.59
N ASN A 249 4.99 -8.97 18.85
CA ASN A 249 3.59 -8.83 19.21
C ASN A 249 3.27 -9.66 20.48
N THR A 250 2.65 -9.02 21.48
CA THR A 250 2.26 -9.63 22.76
C THR A 250 0.75 -9.62 22.99
N MET A 251 -0.06 -9.43 21.93
CA MET A 251 -1.51 -9.29 22.04
C MET A 251 -2.24 -10.58 22.43
N ASP A 252 -1.73 -11.74 22.01
CA ASP A 252 -2.22 -13.04 22.49
C ASP A 252 -1.33 -13.52 23.64
N PRO A 253 -1.83 -13.55 24.89
CA PRO A 253 -1.04 -14.00 26.03
C PRO A 253 -0.69 -15.49 25.98
N ASN A 254 -1.35 -16.27 25.11
CA ASN A 254 -1.10 -17.72 24.99
C ASN A 254 -0.02 -18.06 23.94
N THR A 255 0.37 -17.09 23.11
CA THR A 255 1.29 -17.31 21.99
C THR A 255 2.42 -16.29 22.02
N VAL A 256 3.62 -16.75 22.40
CA VAL A 256 4.83 -15.92 22.33
C VAL A 256 5.27 -15.82 20.88
N GLN A 257 5.32 -14.59 20.36
CA GLN A 257 5.84 -14.29 19.03
C GLN A 257 7.28 -13.75 19.11
N TYR A 258 8.01 -13.87 18.01
CA TYR A 258 9.43 -13.54 17.93
C TYR A 258 9.72 -12.78 16.63
N ILE A 259 10.66 -11.84 16.69
CA ILE A 259 11.17 -11.09 15.55
C ILE A 259 12.69 -11.24 15.50
N ALA A 260 13.24 -11.40 14.30
CA ALA A 260 14.66 -11.43 14.05
C ALA A 260 15.10 -10.23 13.20
N ALA A 261 16.40 -9.92 13.26
CA ALA A 261 17.03 -8.87 12.47
C ALA A 261 18.26 -9.44 11.73
N PRO A 262 18.06 -10.31 10.74
CA PRO A 262 19.14 -11.07 10.14
C PRO A 262 20.04 -10.22 9.23
N MET A 263 21.23 -10.76 8.97
CA MET A 263 22.08 -10.39 7.83
C MET A 263 22.24 -11.63 6.95
N CYS A 264 21.98 -11.46 5.65
CA CYS A 264 22.10 -12.53 4.66
C CYS A 264 23.14 -12.12 3.61
N LEU A 265 24.22 -12.90 3.49
CA LEU A 265 25.24 -12.75 2.47
C LEU A 265 24.86 -13.61 1.27
N LEU A 266 24.91 -13.04 0.07
CA LEU A 266 24.57 -13.72 -1.17
C LEU A 266 25.72 -13.62 -2.17
N TYR A 267 25.80 -14.61 -3.06
CA TYR A 267 26.84 -14.74 -4.06
C TYR A 267 26.23 -14.81 -5.46
N LYS A 268 26.83 -14.07 -6.40
CA LYS A 268 26.57 -14.23 -7.84
C LYS A 268 27.42 -15.37 -8.38
N ASN A 269 26.79 -16.52 -8.56
CA ASN A 269 27.42 -17.74 -9.04
C ASN A 269 27.89 -17.61 -10.52
N ILE A 270 28.54 -18.64 -11.08
CA ILE A 270 29.05 -18.60 -12.47
C ILE A 270 27.96 -18.49 -13.53
N GLU A 271 26.74 -18.93 -13.19
CA GLU A 271 25.53 -18.84 -14.03
C GLU A 271 24.80 -17.49 -13.87
N ASN A 272 25.42 -16.53 -13.19
CA ASN A 272 24.86 -15.21 -12.87
C ASN A 272 23.56 -15.27 -12.04
N LYS A 273 23.37 -16.32 -11.25
CA LYS A 273 22.29 -16.43 -10.26
C LYS A 273 22.78 -15.97 -8.90
N ILE A 274 21.90 -15.33 -8.15
CA ILE A 274 22.15 -14.95 -6.76
C ILE A 274 21.70 -16.09 -5.86
N VAL A 275 22.59 -16.58 -5.00
CA VAL A 275 22.32 -17.64 -4.03
C VAL A 275 22.81 -17.23 -2.64
N PRO A 276 22.11 -17.57 -1.55
CA PRO A 276 22.57 -17.33 -0.19
C PRO A 276 23.80 -18.18 0.16
N ILE A 277 24.78 -17.58 0.85
CA ILE A 277 26.01 -18.29 1.26
C ILE A 277 26.30 -18.21 2.76
N ALA A 278 25.69 -17.25 3.48
CA ALA A 278 25.78 -17.16 4.93
C ALA A 278 24.59 -16.38 5.50
N ILE A 279 24.08 -16.77 6.66
CA ILE A 279 23.01 -16.08 7.38
C ILE A 279 23.35 -15.96 8.87
N GLN A 280 23.27 -14.76 9.43
CA GLN A 280 23.29 -14.53 10.88
C GLN A 280 21.94 -13.96 11.31
N ILE A 281 21.30 -14.51 12.36
CA ILE A 281 19.90 -14.23 12.69
C ILE A 281 19.71 -12.90 13.43
N HIS A 282 20.66 -12.54 14.29
CA HIS A 282 20.65 -11.27 15.02
C HIS A 282 21.84 -10.39 14.64
N GLN A 283 21.74 -9.11 14.95
CA GLN A 283 22.76 -8.12 14.58
C GLN A 283 24.06 -8.25 15.37
N LYS A 284 23.99 -8.69 16.63
CA LYS A 284 25.16 -8.84 17.51
C LYS A 284 25.74 -10.26 17.40
N PRO A 285 27.00 -10.45 16.99
CA PRO A 285 27.60 -11.77 16.93
C PRO A 285 27.84 -12.34 18.34
N GLY A 286 27.84 -13.67 18.46
CA GLY A 286 28.09 -14.36 19.72
C GLY A 286 27.88 -15.87 19.58
N PRO A 287 28.24 -16.67 20.61
CA PRO A 287 28.07 -18.12 20.58
C PRO A 287 26.60 -18.53 20.39
N ASP A 288 25.65 -17.75 20.92
CA ASP A 288 24.21 -17.98 20.79
C ASP A 288 23.59 -17.41 19.50
N ASN A 289 24.41 -16.80 18.62
CA ASN A 289 23.99 -16.27 17.33
C ASN A 289 25.01 -16.68 16.25
N PRO A 290 25.04 -17.98 15.89
CA PRO A 290 25.98 -18.49 14.91
C PRO A 290 25.68 -17.94 13.51
N VAL A 291 26.68 -18.04 12.65
CA VAL A 291 26.51 -17.84 11.21
C VAL A 291 26.18 -19.19 10.59
N PHE A 292 24.95 -19.32 10.12
CA PHE A 292 24.46 -20.49 9.42
C PHE A 292 24.93 -20.50 7.96
N LEU A 293 25.25 -21.69 7.45
CA LEU A 293 25.81 -21.93 6.12
C LEU A 293 24.99 -22.98 5.35
N PRO A 294 25.02 -22.98 4.01
CA PRO A 294 24.40 -24.04 3.22
C PRO A 294 24.94 -25.45 3.49
N SER A 295 26.14 -25.55 4.07
CA SER A 295 26.79 -26.80 4.46
C SER A 295 26.33 -27.36 5.81
N ASP A 296 25.55 -26.60 6.57
CA ASP A 296 25.04 -27.04 7.88
C ASP A 296 23.96 -28.11 7.73
N ALA A 297 23.47 -28.65 8.85
CA ALA A 297 22.38 -29.61 8.81
C ALA A 297 21.17 -29.04 8.06
N LYS A 298 20.47 -29.91 7.32
CA LYS A 298 19.36 -29.52 6.43
C LYS A 298 18.38 -28.53 7.07
N TYR A 299 17.97 -28.78 8.32
CA TYR A 299 16.98 -27.96 8.99
C TYR A 299 17.55 -26.71 9.65
N ASP A 300 18.84 -26.68 9.99
CA ASP A 300 19.50 -25.47 10.50
C ASP A 300 19.54 -24.42 9.38
N TRP A 301 19.99 -24.81 8.19
CA TRP A 301 20.00 -23.92 7.03
C TRP A 301 18.60 -23.51 6.58
N LEU A 302 17.66 -24.47 6.55
CA LEU A 302 16.29 -24.17 6.15
C LEU A 302 15.62 -23.19 7.11
N LEU A 303 15.77 -23.37 8.42
CA LEU A 303 15.20 -22.48 9.43
C LEU A 303 15.84 -21.09 9.36
N ALA A 304 17.15 -21.00 9.15
CA ALA A 304 17.83 -19.72 8.97
C ALA A 304 17.27 -18.92 7.77
N LYS A 305 17.01 -19.61 6.64
CA LYS A 305 16.33 -19.01 5.49
C LYS A 305 14.90 -18.58 5.81
N MET A 306 14.14 -19.39 6.54
CA MET A 306 12.77 -19.03 6.95
C MET A 306 12.73 -17.76 7.80
N TRP A 307 13.69 -17.58 8.73
CA TRP A 307 13.83 -16.35 9.50
C TRP A 307 14.12 -15.14 8.62
N VAL A 308 14.99 -15.27 7.62
CA VAL A 308 15.21 -14.20 6.64
C VAL A 308 13.93 -13.87 5.85
N ARG A 309 13.16 -14.88 5.42
CA ARG A 309 11.88 -14.64 4.72
C ARG A 309 10.83 -13.98 5.63
N SER A 310 10.81 -14.32 6.92
CA SER A 310 9.94 -13.68 7.92
C SER A 310 10.29 -12.20 8.10
N SER A 311 11.58 -11.89 8.31
CA SER A 311 12.08 -10.51 8.39
C SER A 311 11.82 -9.71 7.10
N GLU A 312 11.95 -10.37 5.93
CA GLU A 312 11.62 -9.76 4.64
C GLU A 312 10.13 -9.41 4.53
N PHE A 313 9.26 -10.30 5.01
CA PHE A 313 7.83 -10.03 5.05
C PHE A 313 7.50 -8.83 5.96
N HIS A 314 8.13 -8.73 7.13
CA HIS A 314 7.93 -7.59 8.04
C HIS A 314 8.34 -6.25 7.41
N ILE A 315 9.52 -6.20 6.78
CA ILE A 315 9.98 -4.99 6.08
C ILE A 315 9.13 -4.68 4.86
N HIS A 316 8.77 -5.69 4.07
CA HIS A 316 7.89 -5.54 2.92
C HIS A 316 6.58 -4.87 3.31
N GLN A 317 5.84 -5.43 4.26
CA GLN A 317 4.52 -4.93 4.61
C GLN A 317 4.56 -3.52 5.23
N ASN A 318 5.47 -3.28 6.16
CA ASN A 318 5.47 -2.03 6.93
C ASN A 318 6.25 -0.90 6.25
N VAL A 319 7.37 -1.21 5.62
CA VAL A 319 8.27 -0.18 5.07
C VAL A 319 8.06 -0.03 3.57
N SER A 320 8.29 -1.08 2.79
CA SER A 320 8.22 -0.99 1.33
C SER A 320 6.79 -0.73 0.84
N HIS A 321 5.82 -1.41 1.43
CA HIS A 321 4.42 -1.33 1.05
C HIS A 321 3.73 -0.16 1.76
N LEU A 322 3.48 -0.24 3.08
CA LEU A 322 2.73 0.80 3.78
C LEU A 322 3.41 2.18 3.73
N LEU A 323 4.62 2.31 4.27
CA LEU A 323 5.25 3.62 4.41
C LEU A 323 5.62 4.22 3.05
N ARG A 324 6.38 3.48 2.23
CA ARG A 324 7.00 4.00 1.01
C ARG A 324 6.06 4.08 -0.19
N THR A 325 4.89 3.42 -0.15
CA THR A 325 3.86 3.64 -1.17
C THR A 325 2.66 4.37 -0.58
N HIS A 326 1.88 3.76 0.31
CA HIS A 326 0.61 4.35 0.76
C HIS A 326 0.77 5.68 1.50
N LEU A 327 1.55 5.71 2.59
CA LEU A 327 1.67 6.90 3.42
C LEU A 327 2.39 8.04 2.68
N LEU A 328 3.43 7.72 1.92
CA LEU A 328 4.15 8.72 1.13
C LEU A 328 3.30 9.27 -0.03
N LEU A 329 2.56 8.43 -0.74
CA LEU A 329 1.65 8.90 -1.80
C LEU A 329 0.57 9.81 -1.24
N GLU A 330 0.09 9.53 -0.04
CA GLU A 330 -0.91 10.38 0.58
C GLU A 330 -0.39 11.78 0.93
N VAL A 331 0.88 11.91 1.31
CA VAL A 331 1.51 13.22 1.47
C VAL A 331 1.43 14.01 0.16
N PHE A 332 1.75 13.39 -0.98
CA PHE A 332 1.62 14.04 -2.28
C PHE A 332 0.16 14.38 -2.61
N THR A 333 -0.79 13.50 -2.30
CA THR A 333 -2.22 13.74 -2.52
C THR A 333 -2.71 14.94 -1.73
N VAL A 334 -2.47 14.99 -0.41
CA VAL A 334 -2.94 16.11 0.41
C VAL A 334 -2.25 17.41 0.00
N ALA A 335 -0.95 17.39 -0.31
CA ALA A 335 -0.24 18.57 -0.82
C ALA A 335 -0.82 19.07 -2.16
N MET A 336 -1.13 18.17 -3.09
CA MET A 336 -1.75 18.50 -4.38
C MET A 336 -3.14 19.14 -4.18
N TYR A 337 -4.02 18.49 -3.42
CA TYR A 337 -5.38 19.01 -3.18
C TYR A 337 -5.35 20.35 -2.44
N ARG A 338 -4.39 20.59 -1.54
CA ARG A 338 -4.29 21.85 -0.80
C ARG A 338 -3.76 23.03 -1.61
N ASN A 339 -2.90 22.80 -2.60
CA ASN A 339 -2.09 23.88 -3.20
C ASN A 339 -2.26 24.04 -4.71
N LEU A 340 -2.82 23.04 -5.39
CA LEU A 340 -2.97 23.07 -6.84
C LEU A 340 -4.47 23.15 -7.19
N PRO A 341 -4.95 24.24 -7.80
CA PRO A 341 -6.33 24.37 -8.26
C PRO A 341 -6.63 23.40 -9.41
N ALA A 342 -7.90 23.07 -9.67
CA ALA A 342 -8.30 22.09 -10.68
C ALA A 342 -7.76 22.40 -12.10
N VAL A 343 -7.58 23.68 -12.40
CA VAL A 343 -7.09 24.16 -13.70
C VAL A 343 -5.57 23.98 -13.87
N HIS A 344 -4.82 23.74 -12.79
CA HIS A 344 -3.37 23.66 -12.85
C HIS A 344 -2.91 22.40 -13.62
N PRO A 345 -1.91 22.48 -14.52
CA PRO A 345 -1.44 21.34 -15.30
C PRO A 345 -1.01 20.14 -14.44
N LEU A 346 -0.28 20.40 -13.35
CA LEU A 346 0.11 19.33 -12.41
C LEU A 346 -1.10 18.67 -11.72
N PHE A 347 -2.15 19.42 -11.40
CA PHE A 347 -3.37 18.83 -10.83
C PHE A 347 -4.06 17.92 -11.86
N LYS A 348 -4.20 18.38 -13.10
CA LYS A 348 -4.80 17.59 -14.18
C LYS A 348 -3.99 16.32 -14.49
N MET A 349 -2.66 16.39 -14.41
CA MET A 349 -1.79 15.25 -14.69
C MET A 349 -1.84 14.18 -13.58
N TYR A 350 -1.91 14.59 -12.31
CA TYR A 350 -1.82 13.66 -11.17
C TYR A 350 -3.13 13.36 -10.44
N GLY A 351 -4.17 14.20 -10.61
CA GLY A 351 -5.46 14.08 -9.92
C GLY A 351 -6.03 12.67 -10.02
N PHE A 352 -6.18 12.18 -11.25
CA PHE A 352 -6.77 10.87 -11.52
C PHE A 352 -5.94 9.68 -10.99
N SER A 353 -4.61 9.82 -10.89
CA SER A 353 -3.72 8.74 -10.39
C SER A 353 -3.73 8.60 -8.87
N LEU A 354 -4.18 9.65 -8.17
CA LEU A 354 -4.13 9.76 -6.71
C LEU A 354 -5.51 9.67 -6.04
N GLU A 355 -6.60 9.85 -6.79
CA GLU A 355 -8.00 9.87 -6.33
C GLU A 355 -8.47 8.64 -5.53
N ASN A 356 -7.80 7.49 -5.63
CA ASN A 356 -8.19 6.25 -4.94
C ASN A 356 -7.21 5.77 -3.88
N LYS A 357 -6.21 6.58 -3.50
CA LYS A 357 -5.07 6.12 -2.67
C LYS A 357 -5.04 6.70 -1.25
N THR A 358 -5.96 7.62 -0.94
CA THR A 358 -6.01 8.39 0.32
C THR A 358 -6.61 7.64 1.50
N TYR A 359 -7.16 6.43 1.30
CA TYR A 359 -7.84 5.71 2.40
C TYR A 359 -7.51 4.21 2.46
N LEU A 360 -6.24 3.89 2.75
CA LEU A 360 -5.81 2.53 3.13
C LEU A 360 -5.30 2.43 4.58
N ARG A 361 -5.43 3.51 5.36
CA ARG A 361 -4.87 3.63 6.72
C ARG A 361 -5.50 2.71 7.77
N ARG A 362 -6.77 2.33 7.62
CA ARG A 362 -7.55 1.77 8.75
C ARG A 362 -7.21 0.32 9.11
N SER A 363 -6.38 -0.37 8.32
CA SER A 363 -5.86 -1.70 8.72
C SER A 363 -4.90 -1.62 9.93
N TYR A 364 -4.38 -0.43 10.27
CA TYR A 364 -3.28 -0.25 11.22
C TYR A 364 -3.63 0.45 12.56
N CYS A 365 -4.90 0.83 12.81
CA CYS A 365 -5.28 1.61 14.01
C CYS A 365 -5.64 0.76 15.26
N LYS A 366 -4.99 1.09 16.41
CA LYS A 366 -5.30 0.99 17.87
C LYS A 366 -6.07 -0.20 18.50
N LYS A 367 -6.52 -1.17 17.72
CA LYS A 367 -6.75 -2.59 18.10
C LYS A 367 -6.38 -3.37 16.83
N PRO A 368 -5.09 -3.66 16.60
CA PRO A 368 -4.60 -3.79 15.23
C PRO A 368 -5.23 -5.00 14.54
N ARG A 369 -5.77 -4.78 13.34
CA ARG A 369 -6.34 -5.83 12.49
C ARG A 369 -5.27 -6.74 11.88
N LEU A 370 -4.01 -6.30 11.87
CA LEU A 370 -2.83 -7.13 11.58
C LEU A 370 -2.41 -8.03 12.75
N ASP A 371 -2.82 -7.70 13.98
CA ASP A 371 -2.54 -8.51 15.17
C ASP A 371 -3.62 -9.58 15.39
N LYS A 372 -4.57 -9.70 14.46
CA LYS A 372 -5.77 -10.52 14.60
C LYS A 372 -5.87 -11.61 13.54
N THR A 373 -5.17 -12.69 13.82
CA THR A 373 -5.79 -13.97 14.19
C THR A 373 -6.95 -13.81 15.23
N GLU A 374 -7.87 -12.83 15.09
CA GLU A 374 -8.93 -12.55 16.08
C GLU A 374 -10.08 -11.69 15.49
N ILE A 375 -10.43 -11.95 14.23
CA ILE A 375 -11.56 -11.30 13.52
C ILE A 375 -12.93 -11.75 14.05
N LEU A 376 -12.99 -12.70 14.99
CA LEU A 376 -14.24 -13.37 15.37
C LEU A 376 -14.78 -13.07 16.78
N LYS A 377 -14.11 -12.29 17.63
CA LYS A 377 -14.62 -11.96 18.98
C LYS A 377 -15.65 -10.82 19.07
N LEU A 378 -16.24 -10.36 17.96
CA LEU A 378 -17.42 -9.47 18.00
C LEU A 378 -18.72 -10.28 17.83
N LYS A 379 -18.93 -11.25 18.72
CA LYS A 379 -20.25 -11.79 19.07
C LYS A 379 -20.36 -11.77 20.60
N SER A 380 -20.90 -10.69 21.15
CA SER A 380 -21.60 -10.77 22.45
C SER A 380 -22.52 -9.58 22.75
N ASP A 381 -22.35 -8.41 22.13
CA ASP A 381 -23.14 -7.23 22.54
C ASP A 381 -24.21 -6.86 21.52
N ARG A 382 -25.16 -7.79 21.33
CA ARG A 382 -26.55 -7.46 21.02
C ARG A 382 -27.46 -8.41 21.79
N GLN A 383 -27.74 -8.03 23.03
CA GLN A 383 -28.90 -8.57 23.74
C GLN A 383 -30.19 -8.10 23.05
N CYS A 384 -31.03 -9.10 22.77
CA CYS A 384 -32.51 -9.08 22.71
C CYS A 384 -33.19 -8.44 21.49
N MET A 385 -33.89 -9.26 20.70
CA MET A 385 -35.27 -9.69 20.99
C MET A 385 -35.65 -10.95 20.19
N PRO A 386 -36.46 -11.87 20.74
CA PRO A 386 -36.97 -13.03 20.03
C PRO A 386 -38.22 -12.66 19.24
N ILE A 387 -38.26 -12.97 17.94
CA ILE A 387 -39.53 -13.01 17.21
C ILE A 387 -39.93 -14.47 17.09
N LYS A 388 -41.00 -14.80 17.80
CA LYS A 388 -41.73 -16.06 17.73
C LYS A 388 -42.33 -16.23 16.33
N SER A 389 -42.37 -17.49 15.92
CA SER A 389 -43.18 -18.04 14.83
C SER A 389 -44.62 -17.53 14.80
N CYS A 390 -45.09 -17.14 13.61
CA CYS A 390 -46.29 -17.65 12.95
C CYS A 390 -46.11 -17.44 11.44
#